data_AF-A0A7X3JZ27-F1
#
_entry.id   AF-A0A7X3JZ27-F1
#
_cell.length_a   1.000
_cell.length_b   1.000
_cell.length_c   1.000
_cell.angle_alpha   90.00
_cell.angle_beta   90.00
_cell.angle_gamma   90.00
#
_symmetry.space_group_name_H-M   'P 1'
#
loop_
_entity.id
_entity.type
_entity.pdbx_description
1 polymer ?
#
loop_
_entity_poly.entity_id
_entity_poly.type
_entity_poly.pdbx_seq_one_letter_code
_entity_poly.pdbx_strand_id
1 'polypeptide(L)'
;MKTAIFTSHPLKREICGESAVYSLQELLQTDLSPYGAVLLIGSPHIDEETSLTSEECAYLWNYVFEGGKLYAELINAFDFPSSRLFGWKQDFPKSRRMMEKLRYVPKEGVLQEGQLFEWDGAMAYGFSIAADTRLEIGPFKETHQSTQPLIGAKPYPGLNIRELGKGKVVFAAFSLFSSQQPAALRPYKDWAQFIAALAGDTGIPFTMWEPVMELSRGTSADEAIEKSLKWFVSSGIMPELDGSKGIWENVHSVTARISYDRRPDCHAHTALMFYLYGKASGKPEWEEASHAMLQYLFDEGYQDMDPASPSYGFFKWFDYPGEKPDQIFTDDNAWVCLVLLYLYRKTGKEEYRERGLLIAEGFLATQNANGLRANCITGKELEDLGKEKIASELAVSMNPHFESIAHTAFIQAYLVTGKQEYLDAAVKGSIYMLEHMDELKFMYSRTSGLARFLLPLGFLAAHDGSGRIQAGMQQITAYLLSNQHETGGIEEADNPDPDRFGQEDAGVYIHNGEGIADQLYTNNFLLMNAWELWKATQDETYRKLYEDLASFLSAIQISSKDARFDGGWMRALDLTRMEYFGNNGDTGWGPYCMEGGWTNAMTTAGFLLGKLDESIFD
;
A
#
# COMPACT_ATOMS: atom_id res chain seq x y z
N MET A 1 -28.17 23.68 -16.66
CA MET A 1 -29.39 23.43 -15.86
C MET A 1 -29.14 24.03 -14.50
N LYS A 2 -29.98 24.97 -14.06
CA LYS A 2 -29.80 25.66 -12.78
C LYS A 2 -30.14 24.71 -11.61
N THR A 3 -29.27 24.67 -10.60
CA THR A 3 -29.37 23.76 -9.46
C THR A 3 -29.43 24.53 -8.14
N ALA A 4 -30.38 24.22 -7.27
CA ALA A 4 -30.42 24.76 -5.90
C ALA A 4 -29.79 23.76 -4.94
N ILE A 5 -28.92 24.20 -4.05
CA ILE A 5 -28.17 23.34 -3.14
C ILE A 5 -28.41 23.80 -1.71
N PHE A 6 -28.86 22.89 -0.85
CA PHE A 6 -28.67 22.99 0.59
C PHE A 6 -27.51 22.08 0.98
N THR A 7 -26.65 22.57 1.85
CA THR A 7 -25.58 21.76 2.46
C THR A 7 -25.45 22.12 3.93
N SER A 8 -25.36 21.12 4.80
CA SER A 8 -25.18 21.35 6.25
C SER A 8 -23.79 21.91 6.58
N HIS A 9 -22.81 21.64 5.71
CA HIS A 9 -21.42 22.09 5.84
C HIS A 9 -20.90 22.62 4.51
N PRO A 10 -19.96 23.57 4.48
CA PRO A 10 -19.38 24.05 3.22
C PRO A 10 -18.80 22.90 2.38
N LEU A 11 -19.19 22.84 1.11
CA LEU A 11 -18.63 21.89 0.16
C LEU A 11 -17.20 22.31 -0.18
N LYS A 12 -16.27 21.35 -0.19
CA LYS A 12 -14.88 21.58 -0.60
C LYS A 12 -14.69 21.55 -2.13
N ARG A 13 -15.73 21.13 -2.85
CA ARG A 13 -15.68 20.77 -4.27
C ARG A 13 -16.97 21.20 -4.94
N GLU A 14 -16.87 21.58 -6.21
CA GLU A 14 -18.01 21.88 -7.05
C GLU A 14 -18.69 20.57 -7.48
N ILE A 15 -20.00 20.46 -7.22
CA ILE A 15 -20.77 19.23 -7.46
C ILE A 15 -21.74 19.36 -8.65
N CYS A 16 -22.01 20.60 -9.07
CA CYS A 16 -22.84 20.98 -10.21
C CYS A 16 -22.36 22.36 -10.69
N GLY A 17 -22.33 22.58 -12.00
CA GLY A 17 -21.90 23.85 -12.61
C GLY A 17 -22.72 25.08 -12.16
N GLU A 18 -23.83 25.36 -12.84
CA GLU A 18 -24.69 26.51 -12.51
C GLU A 18 -25.52 26.23 -11.25
N SER A 19 -25.01 26.62 -10.09
CA SER A 19 -25.64 26.35 -8.79
C SER A 19 -25.82 27.59 -7.89
N ALA A 20 -26.83 27.54 -7.02
CA ALA A 20 -27.07 28.52 -5.96
C ALA A 20 -27.20 27.79 -4.62
N VAL A 21 -26.42 28.23 -3.62
CA VAL A 21 -26.40 27.63 -2.28
C VAL A 21 -27.33 28.40 -1.35
N TYR A 22 -28.14 27.67 -0.58
CA TYR A 22 -29.12 28.20 0.35
C TYR A 22 -28.97 27.54 1.72
N SER A 23 -29.33 28.26 2.79
CA SER A 23 -29.74 27.58 4.02
C SER A 23 -31.04 26.80 3.78
N LEU A 24 -31.33 25.82 4.64
CA LEU A 24 -32.56 25.03 4.50
C LEU A 24 -33.80 25.93 4.51
N GLN A 25 -33.84 26.90 5.45
CA GLN A 25 -34.96 27.84 5.56
C GLN A 25 -35.14 28.71 4.30
N GLU A 26 -34.05 29.21 3.71
CA GLU A 26 -34.11 30.01 2.48
C GLU A 26 -34.55 29.19 1.27
N LEU A 27 -34.07 27.94 1.16
CA LEU A 27 -34.44 27.04 0.08
C LEU A 27 -35.96 26.82 0.01
N LEU A 28 -36.59 26.69 1.18
CA LEU A 28 -38.03 26.44 1.32
C LEU A 28 -38.89 27.67 1.04
N GLN A 29 -38.30 28.86 1.13
CA GLN A 29 -38.95 30.13 0.78
C GLN A 29 -38.67 30.55 -0.67
N THR A 30 -37.78 29.84 -1.36
CA THR A 30 -37.38 30.13 -2.73
C THR A 30 -38.34 29.46 -3.71
N ASP A 31 -38.81 30.20 -4.72
CA ASP A 31 -39.51 29.61 -5.86
C ASP A 31 -38.58 28.66 -6.62
N LEU A 32 -38.87 27.35 -6.54
CA LEU A 32 -38.06 26.31 -7.17
C LEU A 32 -38.37 26.11 -8.66
N SER A 33 -39.39 26.79 -9.21
CA SER A 33 -39.76 26.65 -10.63
C SER A 33 -38.64 26.93 -11.65
N PRO A 34 -37.65 27.81 -11.39
CA PRO A 34 -36.52 28.02 -12.29
C PRO A 34 -35.40 26.96 -12.16
N TYR A 35 -35.46 26.10 -11.14
CA TYR A 35 -34.42 25.12 -10.82
C TYR A 35 -34.79 23.75 -11.37
N GLY A 36 -33.93 23.20 -12.23
CA GLY A 36 -34.12 21.87 -12.80
C GLY A 36 -33.72 20.74 -11.85
N ALA A 37 -32.95 21.05 -10.80
CA ALA A 37 -32.61 20.13 -9.73
C ALA A 37 -32.45 20.83 -8.36
N VAL A 38 -32.71 20.08 -7.30
CA VAL A 38 -32.44 20.44 -5.90
C VAL A 38 -31.53 19.38 -5.28
N LEU A 39 -30.48 19.79 -4.57
CA LEU A 39 -29.57 18.91 -3.84
C LEU A 39 -29.67 19.21 -2.34
N LEU A 40 -29.88 18.17 -1.53
CA LEU A 40 -29.89 18.23 -0.08
C LEU A 40 -28.70 17.42 0.46
N ILE A 41 -27.64 18.11 0.84
CA ILE A 41 -26.40 17.51 1.31
C ILE A 41 -26.37 17.54 2.84
N GLY A 42 -26.67 16.41 3.46
CA GLY A 42 -26.68 16.25 4.91
C GLY A 42 -25.28 16.18 5.53
N SER A 43 -25.24 16.16 6.87
CA SER A 43 -23.97 16.20 7.60
C SER A 43 -23.17 14.91 7.46
N PRO A 44 -21.87 14.99 7.11
CA PRO A 44 -20.96 13.85 7.11
C PRO A 44 -20.47 13.48 8.53
N HIS A 45 -20.82 14.25 9.56
CA HIS A 45 -20.46 13.97 10.94
C HIS A 45 -21.43 12.97 11.56
N ILE A 46 -20.92 11.95 12.26
CA ILE A 46 -21.74 10.85 12.79
C ILE A 46 -22.71 11.29 13.90
N ASP A 47 -22.36 12.34 14.65
CA ASP A 47 -23.12 12.85 15.79
C ASP A 47 -24.13 13.95 15.43
N GLU A 48 -24.19 14.34 14.15
CA GLU A 48 -25.07 15.39 13.66
C GLU A 48 -26.14 14.80 12.75
N GLU A 49 -27.40 15.20 12.89
CA GLU A 49 -28.47 14.78 11.99
C GLU A 49 -28.93 15.94 11.12
N THR A 50 -29.32 15.61 9.89
CA THR A 50 -29.98 16.55 9.00
C THR A 50 -31.40 16.05 8.77
N SER A 51 -32.34 16.57 9.55
CA SER A 51 -33.75 16.15 9.51
C SER A 51 -34.60 17.17 8.78
N LEU A 52 -35.67 16.70 8.15
CA LEU A 52 -36.66 17.56 7.48
C LEU A 52 -37.97 17.50 8.26
N THR A 53 -38.63 18.64 8.44
CA THR A 53 -39.99 18.67 8.99
C THR A 53 -41.00 18.15 7.96
N SER A 54 -42.22 17.86 8.40
CA SER A 54 -43.30 17.41 7.51
C SER A 54 -43.67 18.44 6.43
N GLU A 55 -43.56 19.74 6.72
CA GLU A 55 -43.84 20.80 5.76
C GLU A 55 -42.77 20.86 4.66
N GLU A 56 -41.50 20.74 5.05
CA GLU A 56 -40.34 20.73 4.15
C GLU A 56 -40.39 19.53 3.21
N CYS A 57 -40.70 18.37 3.78
CA CYS A 57 -40.99 17.14 3.09
C CYS A 57 -42.08 17.32 2.01
N ALA A 58 -43.22 17.93 2.37
CA ALA A 58 -44.33 18.15 1.44
C ALA A 58 -43.96 19.14 0.31
N TYR A 59 -43.20 20.19 0.62
CA TYR A 59 -42.74 21.16 -0.37
C TYR A 59 -41.87 20.51 -1.45
N LEU A 60 -40.85 19.75 -1.02
CA LEU A 60 -39.95 19.03 -1.92
C LEU A 60 -40.68 17.93 -2.70
N TRP A 61 -41.66 17.25 -2.10
CA TRP A 61 -42.48 16.26 -2.80
C TRP A 61 -43.19 16.89 -4.00
N ASN A 62 -43.87 18.03 -3.80
CA ASN A 62 -44.63 18.70 -4.86
C ASN A 62 -43.72 19.14 -5.99
N TYR A 63 -42.53 19.67 -5.66
CA TYR A 63 -41.51 20.03 -6.65
C TYR A 63 -41.12 18.84 -7.53
N VAL A 64 -40.80 17.70 -6.92
CA VAL A 64 -40.42 16.49 -7.67
C VAL A 64 -41.61 15.95 -8.47
N PHE A 65 -42.79 15.89 -7.86
CA PHE A 65 -43.99 15.34 -8.49
C PHE A 65 -44.35 16.06 -9.80
N GLU A 66 -44.12 17.38 -9.87
CA GLU A 66 -44.35 18.18 -11.07
C GLU A 66 -43.22 18.12 -12.13
N GLY A 67 -42.13 17.41 -11.87
CA GLY A 67 -41.04 17.19 -12.83
C GLY A 67 -39.66 17.61 -12.36
N GLY A 68 -39.54 18.15 -11.13
CA GLY A 68 -38.27 18.46 -10.51
C GLY A 68 -37.41 17.22 -10.25
N LYS A 69 -36.09 17.43 -10.09
CA LYS A 69 -35.14 16.37 -9.74
C LYS A 69 -34.56 16.65 -8.37
N LEU A 70 -34.54 15.65 -7.51
CA LEU A 70 -34.00 15.78 -6.17
C LEU A 70 -32.85 14.80 -5.97
N TYR A 71 -31.73 15.30 -5.46
CA TYR A 71 -30.69 14.49 -4.86
C TYR A 71 -30.66 14.75 -3.36
N ALA A 72 -30.61 13.70 -2.55
CA ALA A 72 -30.47 13.80 -1.12
C ALA A 72 -29.42 12.80 -0.64
N GLU A 73 -28.53 13.23 0.25
CA GLU A 73 -27.61 12.32 0.93
C GLU A 73 -27.58 12.59 2.43
N LEU A 74 -27.47 11.53 3.22
CA LEU A 74 -27.39 11.60 4.69
C LEU A 74 -28.50 12.45 5.34
N ILE A 75 -29.67 12.54 4.71
CA ILE A 75 -30.87 13.11 5.30
C ILE A 75 -31.52 12.05 6.19
N ASN A 76 -31.85 12.43 7.42
CA ASN A 76 -32.49 11.54 8.38
C ASN A 76 -33.82 11.04 7.80
N ALA A 77 -33.96 9.72 7.72
CA ALA A 77 -35.14 9.04 7.21
C ALA A 77 -35.81 8.13 8.26
N PHE A 78 -35.62 8.43 9.55
CA PHE A 78 -36.19 7.69 10.68
C PHE A 78 -37.68 8.04 10.90
N ASP A 79 -38.03 9.30 10.70
CA ASP A 79 -39.40 9.75 10.77
C ASP A 79 -40.12 9.47 9.43
N PHE A 80 -41.23 8.74 9.51
CA PHE A 80 -41.91 8.17 8.33
C PHE A 80 -42.13 9.10 7.10
N PRO A 81 -42.34 10.43 7.22
CA PRO A 81 -42.54 11.33 6.07
C PRO A 81 -41.37 11.39 5.07
N SER A 82 -40.15 11.62 5.54
CA SER A 82 -38.93 11.69 4.71
C SER A 82 -38.64 10.34 4.02
N SER A 83 -38.91 9.25 4.72
CA SER A 83 -38.68 7.90 4.20
C SER A 83 -39.54 7.55 2.97
N ARG A 84 -40.77 8.05 2.93
CA ARG A 84 -41.70 7.89 1.79
C ARG A 84 -41.34 8.77 0.61
N LEU A 85 -40.59 9.84 0.83
CA LEU A 85 -40.21 10.79 -0.21
C LEU A 85 -39.03 10.28 -1.01
N PHE A 86 -37.99 9.87 -0.31
CA PHE A 86 -36.71 9.54 -0.93
C PHE A 86 -36.57 8.07 -1.29
N GLY A 87 -37.61 7.26 -1.01
CA GLY A 87 -37.60 5.83 -1.29
C GLY A 87 -36.60 5.07 -0.43
N TRP A 88 -36.33 5.59 0.78
CA TRP A 88 -35.35 5.07 1.71
C TRP A 88 -35.90 5.08 3.12
N LYS A 89 -35.76 4.00 3.88
CA LYS A 89 -36.00 4.03 5.34
C LYS A 89 -34.71 3.66 6.07
N GLN A 90 -34.37 4.49 7.04
CA GLN A 90 -33.22 4.31 7.89
C GLN A 90 -33.66 3.66 9.20
N ASP A 91 -33.05 2.53 9.54
CA ASP A 91 -33.34 1.79 10.79
C ASP A 91 -32.17 1.81 11.77
N PHE A 92 -31.02 2.35 11.36
CA PHE A 92 -29.78 2.34 12.13
C PHE A 92 -29.14 3.74 12.17
N PRO A 93 -28.43 4.08 13.27
CA PRO A 93 -27.68 5.33 13.34
C PRO A 93 -26.52 5.36 12.33
N LYS A 94 -25.99 6.56 12.09
CA LYS A 94 -24.80 6.72 11.23
C LYS A 94 -23.58 6.04 11.85
N SER A 95 -22.74 5.50 10.99
CA SER A 95 -21.43 4.93 11.30
C SER A 95 -20.38 5.53 10.36
N ARG A 96 -19.10 5.44 10.74
CA ARG A 96 -17.98 5.81 9.87
C ARG A 96 -17.36 4.54 9.29
N ARG A 97 -17.07 4.57 7.99
CA ARG A 97 -16.38 3.50 7.27
C ARG A 97 -15.12 4.04 6.57
N MET A 98 -14.17 3.15 6.36
CA MET A 98 -12.91 3.39 5.63
C MET A 98 -12.67 2.19 4.71
N MET A 99 -12.33 2.45 3.46
CA MET A 99 -12.15 1.49 2.38
C MET A 99 -13.35 0.53 2.24
N GLU A 100 -14.57 1.03 2.50
CA GLU A 100 -15.78 0.22 2.37
C GLU A 100 -16.05 -0.06 0.90
N LYS A 101 -16.34 -1.32 0.58
CA LYS A 101 -16.64 -1.71 -0.79
C LYS A 101 -18.11 -1.45 -1.14
N LEU A 102 -18.33 -0.81 -2.28
CA LEU A 102 -19.63 -0.67 -2.91
C LEU A 102 -19.70 -1.47 -4.19
N ARG A 103 -20.85 -2.10 -4.44
CA ARG A 103 -21.10 -2.91 -5.62
C ARG A 103 -22.10 -2.23 -6.54
N TYR A 104 -21.75 -2.10 -7.82
CA TYR A 104 -22.64 -1.60 -8.84
C TYR A 104 -23.77 -2.58 -9.15
N VAL A 105 -25.01 -2.11 -9.10
CA VAL A 105 -26.20 -2.86 -9.52
C VAL A 105 -26.84 -2.14 -10.70
N PRO A 106 -26.64 -2.64 -11.94
CA PRO A 106 -27.15 -1.98 -13.12
C PRO A 106 -28.66 -2.17 -13.25
N LYS A 107 -29.29 -1.22 -13.93
CA LYS A 107 -30.59 -1.42 -14.59
C LYS A 107 -30.37 -1.55 -16.10
N GLU A 108 -29.62 -0.60 -16.66
CA GLU A 108 -28.94 -0.56 -17.96
C GLU A 108 -27.76 0.41 -17.77
N GLY A 109 -26.58 0.22 -18.39
CA GLY A 109 -25.44 1.10 -18.10
C GLY A 109 -24.13 0.76 -18.79
N VAL A 110 -23.15 1.66 -18.65
CA VAL A 110 -21.81 1.58 -19.26
C VAL A 110 -20.84 0.75 -18.40
N LEU A 111 -21.06 0.71 -17.09
CA LEU A 111 -20.25 -0.06 -16.14
C LEU A 111 -20.70 -1.52 -16.06
N GLN A 112 -19.77 -2.40 -15.70
CA GLN A 112 -20.05 -3.84 -15.62
C GLN A 112 -20.85 -4.16 -14.35
N GLU A 113 -21.83 -5.06 -14.46
CA GLU A 113 -22.59 -5.54 -13.30
C GLU A 113 -21.66 -6.05 -12.20
N GLY A 114 -21.89 -5.66 -10.95
CA GLY A 114 -21.09 -6.15 -9.83
C GLY A 114 -19.72 -5.49 -9.71
N GLN A 115 -19.38 -4.51 -10.56
CA GLN A 115 -18.15 -3.74 -10.44
C GLN A 115 -18.05 -3.12 -9.04
N LEU A 116 -16.86 -3.23 -8.44
CA LEU A 116 -16.58 -2.78 -7.09
C LEU A 116 -15.92 -1.40 -7.09
N PHE A 117 -16.28 -0.64 -6.07
CA PHE A 117 -15.66 0.62 -5.72
C PHE A 117 -15.27 0.58 -4.25
N GLU A 118 -14.37 1.46 -3.85
CA GLU A 118 -14.04 1.73 -2.46
C GLU A 118 -14.38 3.17 -2.09
N TRP A 119 -14.78 3.34 -0.82
CA TRP A 119 -15.26 4.60 -0.29
C TRP A 119 -14.91 4.81 1.20
N ASP A 120 -14.61 6.08 1.53
CA ASP A 120 -14.42 6.56 2.90
C ASP A 120 -15.47 7.61 3.31
N GLY A 121 -16.14 7.42 4.45
CA GLY A 121 -17.00 8.45 5.02
C GLY A 121 -18.05 7.97 6.01
N ALA A 122 -19.10 8.77 6.19
CA ALA A 122 -20.24 8.42 7.03
C ALA A 122 -21.35 7.72 6.24
N MET A 123 -22.00 6.73 6.85
CA MET A 123 -23.06 5.92 6.26
C MET A 123 -24.16 5.63 7.28
N ALA A 124 -25.41 5.60 6.84
CA ALA A 124 -26.55 5.09 7.58
C ALA A 124 -27.19 3.87 6.91
N TYR A 125 -27.24 2.73 7.59
CA TYR A 125 -27.93 1.54 7.06
C TYR A 125 -29.45 1.74 6.98
N GLY A 126 -30.05 1.07 6.00
CA GLY A 126 -31.47 1.14 5.75
C GLY A 126 -31.92 0.17 4.67
N PHE A 127 -33.09 0.44 4.10
CA PHE A 127 -33.66 -0.32 3.00
C PHE A 127 -34.39 0.57 2.01
N SER A 128 -34.44 0.12 0.76
CA SER A 128 -35.14 0.79 -0.33
C SER A 128 -36.65 0.54 -0.26
N ILE A 129 -37.43 1.55 -0.66
CA ILE A 129 -38.90 1.49 -0.73
C ILE A 129 -39.34 2.03 -2.09
N ALA A 130 -39.82 1.13 -2.96
CA ALA A 130 -40.28 1.48 -4.31
C ALA A 130 -39.23 2.30 -5.09
N ALA A 131 -37.95 1.93 -4.95
CA ALA A 131 -36.80 2.57 -5.56
C ALA A 131 -35.86 1.50 -6.11
N ASP A 132 -35.16 1.83 -7.20
CA ASP A 132 -34.14 0.98 -7.79
C ASP A 132 -32.80 1.26 -7.10
N THR A 133 -32.16 0.23 -6.55
CA THR A 133 -30.81 0.33 -6.01
C THR A 133 -29.79 0.35 -7.16
N ARG A 134 -28.81 1.25 -7.07
CA ARG A 134 -27.71 1.42 -8.04
C ARG A 134 -26.34 1.09 -7.46
N LEU A 135 -26.17 1.37 -6.17
CA LEU A 135 -25.01 0.93 -5.40
C LEU A 135 -25.49 0.17 -4.18
N GLU A 136 -24.87 -0.96 -3.92
CA GLU A 136 -25.01 -1.73 -2.70
C GLU A 136 -23.76 -1.62 -1.86
N ILE A 137 -23.91 -1.63 -0.55
CA ILE A 137 -22.85 -1.62 0.45
C ILE A 137 -22.89 -2.95 1.18
N GLY A 138 -21.77 -3.64 1.24
CA GLY A 138 -21.73 -4.97 1.84
C GLY A 138 -20.33 -5.54 1.88
N PRO A 139 -20.17 -6.70 2.54
CA PRO A 139 -18.89 -7.37 2.59
C PRO A 139 -18.62 -8.05 1.23
N PHE A 140 -17.67 -7.49 0.49
CA PHE A 140 -17.16 -8.02 -0.78
C PHE A 140 -15.66 -8.27 -0.61
N LYS A 141 -15.17 -9.43 -1.04
CA LYS A 141 -13.73 -9.74 -0.91
C LYS A 141 -12.96 -9.48 -2.20
N GLU A 142 -13.62 -9.61 -3.34
CA GLU A 142 -13.01 -9.47 -4.67
C GLU A 142 -12.40 -8.09 -4.89
N THR A 143 -11.43 -8.00 -5.80
CA THR A 143 -10.71 -6.74 -6.09
C THR A 143 -11.53 -5.83 -7.02
N HIS A 144 -11.95 -6.34 -8.18
CA HIS A 144 -12.58 -5.51 -9.22
C HIS A 144 -14.09 -5.67 -9.35
N GLN A 145 -14.60 -6.89 -9.15
CA GLN A 145 -15.98 -7.22 -9.46
C GLN A 145 -16.46 -8.35 -8.56
N SER A 146 -17.68 -8.22 -8.06
CA SER A 146 -18.37 -9.23 -7.28
C SER A 146 -19.79 -9.42 -7.80
N THR A 147 -20.14 -10.64 -8.22
CA THR A 147 -21.50 -10.92 -8.70
C THR A 147 -22.46 -11.27 -7.56
N GLN A 148 -21.93 -11.63 -6.39
CA GLN A 148 -22.71 -11.99 -5.20
C GLN A 148 -22.01 -11.49 -3.93
N PRO A 149 -22.75 -11.07 -2.90
CA PRO A 149 -22.16 -10.79 -1.58
C PRO A 149 -21.55 -12.06 -0.97
N LEU A 150 -20.72 -11.90 0.08
CA LEU A 150 -20.24 -13.05 0.86
C LEU A 150 -21.40 -13.94 1.33
N ILE A 151 -21.17 -15.26 1.35
CA ILE A 151 -22.18 -16.26 1.71
C ILE A 151 -22.77 -15.92 3.10
N GLY A 152 -24.09 -15.79 3.16
CA GLY A 152 -24.82 -15.46 4.38
C GLY A 152 -24.88 -13.96 4.73
N ALA A 153 -24.19 -13.10 3.98
CA ALA A 153 -24.30 -11.66 4.11
C ALA A 153 -25.41 -11.10 3.20
N LYS A 154 -26.14 -10.10 3.72
CA LYS A 154 -27.10 -9.33 2.93
C LYS A 154 -26.53 -7.94 2.68
N PRO A 155 -26.34 -7.51 1.41
CA PRO A 155 -25.92 -6.15 1.12
C PRO A 155 -27.04 -5.18 1.48
N TYR A 156 -26.64 -3.99 1.89
CA TYR A 156 -27.53 -2.87 2.15
C TYR A 156 -27.54 -1.95 0.94
N PRO A 157 -28.67 -1.35 0.59
CA PRO A 157 -28.65 -0.38 -0.48
C PRO A 157 -27.86 0.87 -0.05
N GLY A 158 -27.02 1.39 -0.95
CA GLY A 158 -26.17 2.56 -0.73
C GLY A 158 -26.67 3.78 -1.50
N LEU A 159 -27.01 3.61 -2.78
CA LEU A 159 -27.59 4.66 -3.61
C LEU A 159 -28.83 4.13 -4.32
N ASN A 160 -29.93 4.88 -4.27
CA ASN A 160 -31.22 4.49 -4.82
C ASN A 160 -31.78 5.59 -5.72
N ILE A 161 -32.50 5.19 -6.75
CA ILE A 161 -33.22 6.09 -7.66
C ILE A 161 -34.69 5.72 -7.67
N ARG A 162 -35.56 6.71 -7.48
CA ARG A 162 -37.00 6.55 -7.50
C ARG A 162 -37.64 7.52 -8.48
N GLU A 163 -38.49 7.00 -9.36
CA GLU A 163 -39.42 7.80 -10.16
C GLU A 163 -40.58 8.28 -9.26
N LEU A 164 -40.88 9.57 -9.28
CA LEU A 164 -41.93 10.17 -8.46
C LEU A 164 -42.71 11.23 -9.26
N GLY A 165 -43.97 10.93 -9.59
CA GLY A 165 -44.76 11.79 -10.46
C GLY A 165 -44.11 11.89 -11.84
N LYS A 166 -43.78 13.12 -12.27
CA LYS A 166 -43.05 13.40 -13.51
C LYS A 166 -41.53 13.55 -13.29
N GLY A 167 -41.08 13.55 -12.03
CA GLY A 167 -39.69 13.80 -11.65
C GLY A 167 -39.01 12.59 -11.02
N LYS A 168 -37.83 12.83 -10.44
CA LYS A 168 -36.97 11.78 -9.89
C LYS A 168 -36.37 12.17 -8.54
N VAL A 169 -36.16 11.16 -7.70
CA VAL A 169 -35.38 11.28 -6.47
C VAL A 169 -34.19 10.33 -6.51
N VAL A 170 -33.02 10.85 -6.15
CA VAL A 170 -31.79 10.11 -5.92
C VAL A 170 -31.46 10.21 -4.45
N PHE A 171 -31.27 9.09 -3.78
CA PHE A 171 -30.90 9.06 -2.37
C PHE A 171 -29.61 8.28 -2.15
N ALA A 172 -28.62 8.90 -1.50
CA ALA A 172 -27.41 8.24 -1.04
C ALA A 172 -27.41 8.09 0.50
N ALA A 173 -27.28 6.84 0.95
CA ALA A 173 -27.18 6.47 2.35
C ALA A 173 -25.78 6.69 2.94
N PHE A 174 -24.87 7.23 2.14
CA PHE A 174 -23.47 7.47 2.47
C PHE A 174 -23.02 8.85 1.99
N SER A 175 -21.91 9.33 2.57
CA SER A 175 -21.29 10.61 2.24
C SER A 175 -20.61 10.55 0.88
N LEU A 176 -21.31 10.90 -0.20
CA LEU A 176 -20.72 10.98 -1.53
C LEU A 176 -20.15 12.38 -1.77
N PHE A 177 -21.00 13.39 -1.83
CA PHE A 177 -20.60 14.78 -2.11
C PHE A 177 -20.24 15.58 -0.86
N SER A 178 -20.76 15.19 0.31
CA SER A 178 -20.38 15.74 1.62
C SER A 178 -19.02 15.25 2.11
N SER A 179 -18.39 14.29 1.41
CA SER A 179 -17.16 13.67 1.89
C SER A 179 -16.06 14.69 2.05
N GLN A 180 -15.47 14.71 3.24
CA GLN A 180 -14.41 15.63 3.62
C GLN A 180 -13.02 15.07 3.36
N GLN A 181 -12.92 13.78 3.00
CA GLN A 181 -11.65 13.10 2.72
C GLN A 181 -11.26 13.34 1.25
N PRO A 182 -10.05 13.86 0.98
CA PRO A 182 -9.63 14.14 -0.39
C PRO A 182 -9.66 12.87 -1.27
N ALA A 183 -9.13 11.75 -0.78
CA ALA A 183 -9.03 10.49 -1.53
C ALA A 183 -10.17 9.50 -1.24
N ALA A 184 -11.37 10.01 -0.93
CA ALA A 184 -12.49 9.20 -0.46
C ALA A 184 -13.06 8.21 -1.47
N LEU A 185 -12.74 8.32 -2.76
CA LEU A 185 -13.36 7.57 -3.84
C LEU A 185 -12.27 6.89 -4.66
N ARG A 186 -12.28 5.55 -4.70
CA ARG A 186 -11.34 4.76 -5.50
C ARG A 186 -12.05 3.57 -6.17
N PRO A 187 -11.62 3.12 -7.36
CA PRO A 187 -10.72 3.83 -8.24
C PRO A 187 -11.42 5.06 -8.85
N TYR A 188 -10.71 6.18 -8.97
CA TYR A 188 -11.23 7.46 -9.44
C TYR A 188 -11.86 7.36 -10.82
N LYS A 189 -11.25 6.61 -11.74
CA LYS A 189 -11.75 6.45 -13.11
C LYS A 189 -13.15 5.83 -13.14
N ASP A 190 -13.37 4.81 -12.32
CA ASP A 190 -14.65 4.09 -12.28
C ASP A 190 -15.71 4.94 -11.57
N TRP A 191 -15.35 5.63 -10.49
CA TRP A 191 -16.23 6.61 -9.86
C TRP A 191 -16.63 7.74 -10.82
N ALA A 192 -15.70 8.28 -11.61
CA ALA A 192 -16.01 9.31 -12.60
C ALA A 192 -17.00 8.80 -13.66
N GLN A 193 -16.83 7.56 -14.14
CA GLN A 193 -17.78 6.92 -15.05
C GLN A 193 -19.14 6.69 -14.39
N PHE A 194 -19.17 6.26 -13.12
CA PHE A 194 -20.41 6.08 -12.36
C PHE A 194 -21.16 7.41 -12.18
N ILE A 195 -20.47 8.49 -11.80
CA ILE A 195 -21.09 9.81 -11.63
C ILE A 195 -21.61 10.34 -12.97
N ALA A 196 -20.89 10.14 -14.07
CA ALA A 196 -21.37 10.51 -15.41
C ALA A 196 -22.61 9.71 -15.82
N ALA A 197 -22.64 8.40 -15.54
CA ALA A 197 -23.81 7.57 -15.78
C ALA A 197 -25.00 7.99 -14.91
N LEU A 198 -24.77 8.26 -13.63
CA LEU A 198 -25.78 8.77 -12.70
C LEU A 198 -26.35 10.12 -13.18
N ALA A 199 -25.50 11.01 -13.70
CA ALA A 199 -25.93 12.28 -14.28
C ALA A 199 -26.82 12.07 -15.52
N GLY A 200 -26.47 11.11 -16.39
CA GLY A 200 -27.29 10.72 -17.55
C GLY A 200 -28.66 10.16 -17.15
N ASP A 201 -28.69 9.22 -16.22
CA ASP A 201 -29.90 8.53 -15.75
C ASP A 201 -30.91 9.45 -15.06
N THR A 202 -30.37 10.42 -14.31
CA THR A 202 -31.16 11.31 -13.44
C THR A 202 -31.43 12.64 -14.11
N GLY A 203 -30.61 13.03 -15.08
CA GLY A 203 -30.60 14.35 -15.70
C GLY A 203 -30.15 15.46 -14.74
N ILE A 204 -29.51 15.12 -13.61
CA ILE A 204 -28.86 16.07 -12.69
C ILE A 204 -27.40 16.22 -13.16
N PRO A 205 -26.84 17.44 -13.28
CA PRO A 205 -25.58 17.68 -13.96
C PRO A 205 -24.42 17.50 -12.97
N PHE A 206 -24.32 16.31 -12.37
CA PHE A 206 -23.27 16.00 -11.39
C PHE A 206 -21.89 16.12 -12.02
N THR A 207 -20.95 16.68 -11.27
CA THR A 207 -19.54 16.77 -11.65
C THR A 207 -18.69 15.98 -10.67
N MET A 208 -17.81 15.13 -11.21
CA MET A 208 -16.74 14.51 -10.44
C MET A 208 -15.53 15.45 -10.43
N TRP A 209 -14.87 15.56 -9.28
CA TRP A 209 -13.67 16.38 -9.13
C TRP A 209 -12.42 15.66 -9.62
N GLU A 210 -11.37 16.43 -9.90
CA GLU A 210 -10.07 15.89 -10.28
C GLU A 210 -9.49 14.97 -9.19
N PRO A 211 -8.83 13.86 -9.57
CA PRO A 211 -8.13 12.99 -8.63
C PRO A 211 -7.15 13.76 -7.75
N VAL A 212 -7.04 13.36 -6.48
CA VAL A 212 -6.08 13.99 -5.56
C VAL A 212 -4.65 13.53 -5.84
N MET A 213 -4.53 12.35 -6.45
CA MET A 213 -3.26 11.70 -6.76
C MET A 213 -3.28 11.37 -8.23
N GLU A 214 -2.29 11.87 -8.96
CA GLU A 214 -2.06 11.56 -10.35
C GLU A 214 -0.73 10.83 -10.50
N LEU A 215 -0.60 10.01 -11.53
CA LEU A 215 0.69 9.41 -11.87
C LEU A 215 1.53 10.43 -12.64
N SER A 216 2.81 10.54 -12.30
CA SER A 216 3.69 11.55 -12.88
C SER A 216 3.87 11.43 -14.39
N ARG A 217 3.82 10.20 -14.95
CA ARG A 217 3.93 9.84 -16.38
C ARG A 217 5.13 10.46 -17.11
N GLY A 218 6.03 9.61 -17.63
CA GLY A 218 7.17 10.09 -18.45
C GLY A 218 8.21 10.91 -17.67
N THR A 219 8.26 10.74 -16.35
CA THR A 219 9.33 11.23 -15.49
C THR A 219 10.56 10.34 -15.68
N SER A 220 11.74 10.95 -15.77
CA SER A 220 13.01 10.21 -15.82
C SER A 220 13.39 9.64 -14.44
N ALA A 221 14.28 8.65 -14.40
CA ALA A 221 14.79 8.11 -13.13
C ALA A 221 15.42 9.19 -12.23
N ASP A 222 16.15 10.14 -12.83
CA ASP A 222 16.77 11.26 -12.09
C ASP A 222 15.72 12.18 -11.46
N GLU A 223 14.67 12.53 -12.20
CA GLU A 223 13.56 13.33 -11.66
C GLU A 223 12.77 12.55 -10.61
N ALA A 224 12.64 11.22 -10.76
CA ALA A 224 11.97 10.37 -9.79
C ALA A 224 12.73 10.32 -8.46
N ILE A 225 14.06 10.23 -8.51
CA ILE A 225 14.93 10.35 -7.32
C ILE A 225 14.66 11.69 -6.61
N GLU A 226 14.75 12.80 -7.32
CA GLU A 226 14.57 14.14 -6.72
C GLU A 226 13.17 14.34 -6.11
N LYS A 227 12.13 13.85 -6.79
CA LYS A 227 10.75 13.84 -6.26
C LYS A 227 10.63 12.99 -4.99
N SER A 228 11.27 11.82 -4.95
CA SER A 228 11.25 10.99 -3.75
C SER A 228 11.96 11.66 -2.58
N LEU A 229 13.13 12.28 -2.81
CA LEU A 229 13.83 13.03 -1.75
C LEU A 229 12.96 14.18 -1.23
N LYS A 230 12.27 14.90 -2.12
CA LYS A 230 11.29 15.92 -1.72
C LYS A 230 10.14 15.33 -0.91
N TRP A 231 9.68 14.11 -1.21
CA TRP A 231 8.65 13.43 -0.43
C TRP A 231 9.12 13.16 1.00
N PHE A 232 10.33 12.62 1.22
CA PHE A 232 10.88 12.43 2.56
C PHE A 232 10.94 13.75 3.36
N VAL A 233 11.29 14.85 2.69
CA VAL A 233 11.39 16.18 3.32
C VAL A 233 10.02 16.79 3.66
N SER A 234 9.00 16.58 2.83
CA SER A 234 7.74 17.33 2.91
C SER A 234 6.53 16.55 3.40
N SER A 235 6.58 15.21 3.38
CA SER A 235 5.46 14.34 3.77
C SER A 235 5.17 14.33 5.28
N GLY A 236 6.17 14.68 6.10
CA GLY A 236 6.12 14.53 7.55
C GLY A 236 6.50 13.12 8.04
N ILE A 237 6.99 12.23 7.16
CA ILE A 237 7.48 10.90 7.54
C ILE A 237 8.77 10.97 8.37
N MET A 238 9.56 12.04 8.19
CA MET A 238 10.74 12.32 9.02
C MET A 238 10.37 13.27 10.17
N PRO A 239 10.53 12.85 11.44
CA PRO A 239 10.36 13.76 12.56
C PRO A 239 11.37 14.91 12.57
N GLU A 240 12.62 14.66 12.19
CA GLU A 240 13.66 15.67 11.98
C GLU A 240 14.44 15.36 10.69
N LEU A 241 14.67 16.37 9.85
CA LEU A 241 15.25 16.19 8.51
C LEU A 241 16.72 15.76 8.52
N ASP A 242 17.43 16.02 9.61
CA ASP A 242 18.82 15.60 9.79
C ASP A 242 18.96 14.11 10.20
N GLY A 243 17.84 13.37 10.29
CA GLY A 243 17.82 11.95 10.66
C GLY A 243 18.02 11.68 12.16
N SER A 244 18.24 12.71 12.99
CA SER A 244 18.54 12.56 14.43
C SER A 244 17.40 11.97 15.27
N LYS A 245 16.19 11.90 14.72
CA LYS A 245 15.00 11.29 15.33
C LYS A 245 14.46 10.07 14.59
N GLY A 246 15.28 9.53 13.68
CA GLY A 246 14.92 8.39 12.87
C GLY A 246 13.86 8.72 11.84
N ILE A 247 13.06 7.72 11.47
CA ILE A 247 11.97 7.83 10.50
C ILE A 247 10.73 7.07 10.99
N TRP A 248 9.55 7.60 10.67
CA TRP A 248 8.28 6.91 10.85
C TRP A 248 8.05 5.84 9.78
N GLU A 249 7.30 4.79 10.12
CA GLU A 249 7.14 3.63 9.25
C GLU A 249 6.47 3.98 7.91
N ASN A 250 5.24 4.50 7.93
CA ASN A 250 4.47 4.70 6.70
C ASN A 250 3.44 5.83 6.76
N VAL A 251 2.92 6.19 5.58
CA VAL A 251 1.56 6.74 5.44
C VAL A 251 0.59 5.55 5.42
N HIS A 252 -0.26 5.46 6.45
CA HIS A 252 -1.10 4.30 6.70
C HIS A 252 -2.21 4.15 5.65
N SER A 253 -2.37 2.94 5.11
CA SER A 253 -3.29 2.65 3.98
C SER A 253 -4.73 3.07 4.26
N VAL A 254 -5.22 2.86 5.49
CA VAL A 254 -6.63 3.07 5.84
C VAL A 254 -6.94 4.52 6.25
N THR A 255 -5.99 5.19 6.92
CA THR A 255 -6.24 6.50 7.54
C THR A 255 -5.62 7.65 6.76
N ALA A 256 -4.70 7.34 5.83
CA ALA A 256 -3.85 8.28 5.13
C ALA A 256 -3.01 9.19 6.07
N ARG A 257 -2.82 8.79 7.33
CA ARG A 257 -2.00 9.52 8.30
C ARG A 257 -0.64 8.85 8.44
N ILE A 258 0.34 9.60 8.91
CA ILE A 258 1.62 9.03 9.31
C ILE A 258 1.39 8.05 10.47
N SER A 259 1.86 6.82 10.33
CA SER A 259 2.00 5.85 11.42
C SER A 259 3.30 6.13 12.15
N TYR A 260 3.25 6.33 13.46
CA TYR A 260 4.40 6.72 14.28
C TYR A 260 5.22 5.53 14.80
N ASP A 261 5.02 4.35 14.25
CA ASP A 261 5.87 3.21 14.54
C ASP A 261 7.26 3.42 13.94
N ARG A 262 8.28 2.91 14.63
CA ARG A 262 9.68 2.94 14.19
C ARG A 262 10.22 1.53 14.13
N ARG A 263 10.82 1.19 13.00
CA ARG A 263 11.40 -0.12 12.76
C ARG A 263 12.85 -0.01 12.26
N PRO A 264 13.81 -0.80 12.79
CA PRO A 264 15.21 -0.70 12.42
C PRO A 264 15.53 -0.93 10.93
N ASP A 265 14.82 -1.84 10.28
CA ASP A 265 14.92 -2.10 8.85
C ASP A 265 14.49 -0.88 8.02
N CYS A 266 13.40 -0.20 8.37
CA CYS A 266 12.99 1.06 7.71
C CYS A 266 14.04 2.17 7.85
N HIS A 267 14.69 2.25 9.01
CA HIS A 267 15.81 3.16 9.23
C HIS A 267 17.03 2.77 8.40
N ALA A 268 17.37 1.48 8.34
CA ALA A 268 18.48 0.97 7.55
C ALA A 268 18.28 1.23 6.05
N HIS A 269 17.09 0.94 5.50
CA HIS A 269 16.78 1.23 4.10
C HIS A 269 16.90 2.73 3.77
N THR A 270 16.36 3.59 4.63
CA THR A 270 16.43 5.04 4.42
C THR A 270 17.86 5.54 4.58
N ALA A 271 18.66 4.96 5.48
CA ALA A 271 20.06 5.31 5.66
C ALA A 271 20.89 4.94 4.42
N LEU A 272 20.65 3.76 3.84
CA LEU A 272 21.25 3.36 2.58
C LEU A 272 20.90 4.35 1.46
N MET A 273 19.62 4.69 1.33
CA MET A 273 19.14 5.63 0.31
C MET A 273 19.78 7.03 0.47
N PHE A 274 19.83 7.58 1.68
CA PHE A 274 20.46 8.89 1.91
C PHE A 274 21.98 8.87 1.69
N TYR A 275 22.65 7.78 2.04
CA TYR A 275 24.07 7.63 1.72
C TYR A 275 24.31 7.68 0.22
N LEU A 276 23.57 6.87 -0.55
CA LEU A 276 23.66 6.83 -2.01
C LEU A 276 23.28 8.17 -2.64
N TYR A 277 22.24 8.85 -2.12
CA TYR A 277 21.86 10.17 -2.62
C TYR A 277 22.92 11.22 -2.33
N GLY A 278 23.54 11.20 -1.15
CA GLY A 278 24.67 12.07 -0.80
C GLY A 278 25.84 11.91 -1.77
N LYS A 279 26.16 10.66 -2.15
CA LYS A 279 27.15 10.35 -3.19
C LYS A 279 26.74 10.86 -4.56
N ALA A 280 25.52 10.60 -5.00
CA ALA A 280 25.04 10.96 -6.32
C ALA A 280 24.90 12.47 -6.52
N SER A 281 24.52 13.20 -5.47
CA SER A 281 24.30 14.65 -5.50
C SER A 281 25.53 15.47 -5.08
N GLY A 282 26.53 14.85 -4.47
CA GLY A 282 27.70 15.53 -3.91
C GLY A 282 27.40 16.37 -2.68
N LYS A 283 26.29 16.08 -1.98
CA LYS A 283 25.78 16.82 -0.83
C LYS A 283 26.00 16.03 0.47
N PRO A 284 27.03 16.38 1.26
CA PRO A 284 27.43 15.59 2.43
C PRO A 284 26.36 15.55 3.54
N GLU A 285 25.45 16.51 3.58
CA GLU A 285 24.36 16.54 4.58
C GLU A 285 23.47 15.29 4.54
N TRP A 286 23.35 14.62 3.38
CA TRP A 286 22.60 13.37 3.27
C TRP A 286 23.40 12.16 3.77
N GLU A 287 24.73 12.16 3.61
CA GLU A 287 25.59 11.17 4.26
C GLU A 287 25.57 11.34 5.79
N GLU A 288 25.51 12.59 6.28
CA GLU A 288 25.34 12.91 7.69
C GLU A 288 23.98 12.44 8.22
N ALA A 289 22.89 12.68 7.48
CA ALA A 289 21.55 12.20 7.84
C ALA A 289 21.45 10.66 7.85
N SER A 290 22.09 10.00 6.88
CA SER A 290 22.26 8.54 6.88
C SER A 290 22.92 8.05 8.17
N HIS A 291 24.02 8.69 8.57
CA HIS A 291 24.72 8.33 9.79
C HIS A 291 23.88 8.58 11.05
N ALA A 292 23.24 9.74 11.16
CA ALA A 292 22.39 10.11 12.29
C ALA A 292 21.21 9.14 12.49
N MET A 293 20.62 8.67 11.40
CA MET A 293 19.50 7.73 11.46
C MET A 293 19.90 6.33 11.96
N LEU A 294 21.10 5.87 11.64
CA LEU A 294 21.64 4.64 12.24
C LEU A 294 22.05 4.87 13.70
N GLN A 295 22.63 6.03 14.00
CA GLN A 295 23.00 6.40 15.37
C GLN A 295 21.77 6.44 16.29
N TYR A 296 20.64 6.93 15.79
CA TYR A 296 19.36 6.90 16.51
C TYR A 296 19.00 5.47 16.99
N LEU A 297 19.14 4.46 16.13
CA LEU A 297 18.87 3.07 16.53
C LEU A 297 19.80 2.58 17.64
N PHE A 298 21.05 3.02 17.62
CA PHE A 298 22.07 2.62 18.58
C PHE A 298 21.83 3.27 19.94
N ASP A 299 21.55 4.58 19.93
CA ASP A 299 21.37 5.39 21.13
C ASP A 299 20.07 5.05 21.86
N GLU A 300 19.01 4.71 21.12
CA GLU A 300 17.71 4.30 21.68
C GLU A 300 17.64 2.80 22.04
N GLY A 301 18.76 2.08 21.92
CA GLY A 301 18.87 0.70 22.40
C GLY A 301 18.00 -0.30 21.64
N TYR A 302 17.88 -0.14 20.32
CA TYR A 302 17.20 -1.16 19.48
C TYR A 302 18.00 -2.45 19.39
N GLN A 303 19.33 -2.38 19.45
CA GLN A 303 20.21 -3.55 19.46
C GLN A 303 20.52 -4.01 20.88
N ASP A 304 20.42 -5.32 21.12
CA ASP A 304 20.86 -5.91 22.37
C ASP A 304 22.39 -6.02 22.42
N MET A 305 23.00 -5.17 23.24
CA MET A 305 24.45 -5.09 23.41
C MET A 305 24.96 -5.79 24.69
N ASP A 306 24.11 -6.54 25.40
CA ASP A 306 24.53 -7.29 26.59
C ASP A 306 25.06 -8.68 26.21
N PRO A 307 26.37 -8.97 26.37
CA PRO A 307 26.95 -10.27 25.98
C PRO A 307 26.42 -11.46 26.78
N ALA A 308 25.78 -11.23 27.94
CA ALA A 308 25.15 -12.29 28.72
C ALA A 308 23.72 -12.61 28.24
N SER A 309 23.15 -11.77 27.36
CA SER A 309 21.78 -11.93 26.88
C SER A 309 21.67 -12.99 25.77
N PRO A 310 20.63 -13.84 25.78
CA PRO A 310 20.38 -14.80 24.70
C PRO A 310 20.22 -14.14 23.32
N SER A 311 19.66 -12.92 23.28
CA SER A 311 19.44 -12.11 22.08
C SER A 311 20.61 -11.19 21.71
N TYR A 312 21.77 -11.33 22.36
CA TYR A 312 22.95 -10.51 22.10
C TYR A 312 23.25 -10.39 20.59
N GLY A 313 23.33 -9.15 20.13
CA GLY A 313 23.61 -8.77 18.74
C GLY A 313 22.36 -8.48 17.90
N PHE A 314 21.18 -8.96 18.29
CA PHE A 314 19.95 -8.75 17.52
C PHE A 314 19.29 -7.41 17.80
N PHE A 315 18.57 -6.91 16.79
CA PHE A 315 17.72 -5.74 16.89
C PHE A 315 16.28 -6.14 17.21
N LYS A 316 15.60 -5.27 17.96
CA LYS A 316 14.14 -5.28 18.11
C LYS A 316 13.47 -5.12 16.75
N TRP A 317 12.28 -5.69 16.59
CA TRP A 317 11.48 -5.50 15.37
C TRP A 317 10.94 -4.08 15.24
N PHE A 318 10.43 -3.51 16.34
CA PHE A 318 9.92 -2.15 16.40
C PHE A 318 10.13 -1.51 17.78
N ASP A 319 9.73 -0.24 17.93
CA ASP A 319 9.81 0.56 19.16
C ASP A 319 8.78 0.13 20.23
N TYR A 320 8.81 -1.14 20.63
CA TYR A 320 7.99 -1.63 21.75
C TYR A 320 8.71 -1.46 23.08
N PRO A 321 7.98 -1.37 24.21
CA PRO A 321 8.54 -0.96 25.51
C PRO A 321 9.47 -1.99 26.17
N GLY A 322 9.71 -3.16 25.55
CA GLY A 322 10.60 -4.17 26.10
C GLY A 322 12.07 -3.78 25.91
N GLU A 323 12.91 -4.11 26.88
CA GLU A 323 14.34 -3.77 26.84
C GLU A 323 15.12 -4.62 25.83
N LYS A 324 14.72 -5.89 25.64
CA LYS A 324 15.41 -6.87 24.80
C LYS A 324 14.54 -7.29 23.61
N PRO A 325 15.14 -7.61 22.44
CA PRO A 325 14.45 -8.19 21.29
C PRO A 325 13.59 -9.40 21.67
N ASP A 326 12.33 -9.39 21.25
CA ASP A 326 11.39 -10.48 21.44
C ASP A 326 11.11 -11.14 20.09
N GLN A 327 10.37 -10.50 19.20
CA GLN A 327 10.23 -10.98 17.82
C GLN A 327 11.45 -10.59 17.00
N ILE A 328 12.31 -11.57 16.68
CA ILE A 328 13.52 -11.39 15.88
C ILE A 328 13.26 -11.97 14.50
N PHE A 329 12.65 -11.16 13.64
CA PHE A 329 12.45 -11.51 12.24
C PHE A 329 13.78 -11.55 11.49
N THR A 330 13.95 -12.62 10.71
CA THR A 330 15.17 -12.88 9.96
C THR A 330 15.39 -11.81 8.89
N ASP A 331 14.36 -11.41 8.16
CA ASP A 331 14.45 -10.40 7.10
C ASP A 331 14.76 -9.00 7.64
N ASP A 332 14.05 -8.53 8.67
CA ASP A 332 14.31 -7.22 9.27
C ASP A 332 15.76 -7.10 9.78
N ASN A 333 16.23 -8.08 10.56
CA ASN A 333 17.61 -8.07 11.07
C ASN A 333 18.64 -8.25 9.93
N ALA A 334 18.32 -9.01 8.89
CA ALA A 334 19.20 -9.19 7.74
C ALA A 334 19.39 -7.89 6.95
N TRP A 335 18.33 -7.08 6.80
CA TRP A 335 18.43 -5.76 6.17
C TRP A 335 19.33 -4.80 6.97
N VAL A 336 19.17 -4.77 8.29
CA VAL A 336 20.06 -3.98 9.17
C VAL A 336 21.51 -4.46 9.02
N CYS A 337 21.75 -5.77 9.05
CA CYS A 337 23.08 -6.35 8.86
C CYS A 337 23.69 -5.97 7.51
N LEU A 338 22.92 -6.13 6.42
CA LEU A 338 23.35 -5.77 5.07
C LEU A 338 23.80 -4.31 5.00
N VAL A 339 22.95 -3.39 5.45
CA VAL A 339 23.21 -1.95 5.34
C VAL A 339 24.41 -1.55 6.19
N LEU A 340 24.50 -2.02 7.44
CA LEU A 340 25.63 -1.71 8.32
C LEU A 340 26.96 -2.17 7.71
N LEU A 341 27.01 -3.41 7.23
CA LEU A 341 28.23 -3.97 6.66
C LEU A 341 28.60 -3.35 5.31
N TYR A 342 27.62 -3.06 4.46
CA TYR A 342 27.83 -2.29 3.23
C TYR A 342 28.41 -0.90 3.53
N LEU A 343 27.73 -0.14 4.40
CA LEU A 343 28.18 1.21 4.75
C LEU A 343 29.53 1.20 5.47
N TYR A 344 29.85 0.16 6.23
CA TYR A 344 31.20 -0.02 6.76
C TYR A 344 32.24 -0.07 5.64
N ARG A 345 32.06 -0.92 4.61
CA ARG A 345 33.02 -1.02 3.51
C ARG A 345 33.21 0.32 2.78
N LYS A 346 32.15 1.12 2.71
CA LYS A 346 32.17 2.40 2.00
C LYS A 346 32.64 3.59 2.84
N THR A 347 32.53 3.53 4.16
CA THR A 347 32.82 4.68 5.06
C THR A 347 33.96 4.42 6.05
N GLY A 348 34.32 3.17 6.31
CA GLY A 348 35.31 2.77 7.32
C GLY A 348 34.85 2.96 8.77
N LYS A 349 33.56 3.24 9.04
CA LYS A 349 33.03 3.42 10.40
C LYS A 349 32.97 2.08 11.15
N GLU A 350 33.94 1.84 12.01
CA GLU A 350 34.07 0.55 12.74
C GLU A 350 32.85 0.15 13.56
N GLU A 351 32.07 1.09 14.11
CA GLU A 351 30.84 0.75 14.82
C GLU A 351 29.83 -0.01 13.94
N TYR A 352 29.75 0.32 12.64
CA TYR A 352 28.90 -0.41 11.70
C TYR A 352 29.39 -1.84 11.48
N ARG A 353 30.71 -2.02 11.39
CA ARG A 353 31.32 -3.36 11.31
C ARG A 353 31.01 -4.17 12.56
N GLU A 354 31.27 -3.62 13.73
CA GLU A 354 31.02 -4.30 15.00
C GLU A 354 29.57 -4.75 15.11
N ARG A 355 28.63 -3.80 14.95
CA ARG A 355 27.20 -4.06 15.11
C ARG A 355 26.62 -4.98 14.04
N GLY A 356 27.03 -4.82 12.78
CA GLY A 356 26.61 -5.69 11.69
C GLY A 356 27.13 -7.12 11.85
N LEU A 357 28.38 -7.28 12.30
CA LEU A 357 28.94 -8.61 12.53
C LEU A 357 28.31 -9.32 13.72
N LEU A 358 27.86 -8.60 14.76
CA LEU A 358 27.08 -9.23 15.84
C LEU A 358 25.79 -9.88 15.34
N ILE A 359 25.09 -9.25 14.39
CA ILE A 359 23.92 -9.85 13.75
C ILE A 359 24.34 -11.08 12.94
N ALA A 360 25.38 -10.96 12.10
CA ALA A 360 25.86 -12.06 11.26
C ALA A 360 26.33 -13.28 12.08
N GLU A 361 26.99 -13.05 13.21
CA GLU A 361 27.41 -14.09 14.14
C GLU A 361 26.22 -14.74 14.84
N GLY A 362 25.24 -13.94 15.28
CA GLY A 362 23.97 -14.43 15.81
C GLY A 362 23.22 -15.28 14.78
N PHE A 363 23.22 -14.84 13.53
CA PHE A 363 22.66 -15.59 12.41
C PHE A 363 23.37 -16.91 12.20
N LEU A 364 24.69 -16.92 12.04
CA LEU A 364 25.44 -18.16 11.81
C LEU A 364 25.25 -19.17 12.97
N ALA A 365 25.22 -18.69 14.21
CA ALA A 365 25.02 -19.52 15.40
C ALA A 365 23.61 -20.15 15.50
N THR A 366 22.64 -19.62 14.77
CA THR A 366 21.25 -20.12 14.72
C THR A 366 20.87 -20.69 13.35
N GLN A 367 21.84 -20.81 12.43
CA GLN A 367 21.63 -21.34 11.08
C GLN A 367 21.54 -22.86 11.10
N ASN A 368 20.54 -23.43 10.43
CA ASN A 368 20.44 -24.86 10.27
C ASN A 368 21.57 -25.42 9.39
N ALA A 369 21.89 -26.70 9.60
CA ALA A 369 22.89 -27.40 8.83
C ALA A 369 22.61 -27.39 7.32
N ASN A 370 21.36 -27.27 6.87
CA ASN A 370 21.03 -27.16 5.45
C ASN A 370 21.28 -25.77 4.84
N GLY A 371 21.73 -24.79 5.63
CA GLY A 371 21.97 -23.43 5.17
C GLY A 371 20.72 -22.54 5.18
N LEU A 372 19.61 -22.96 5.80
CA LEU A 372 18.42 -22.15 6.03
C LEU A 372 18.22 -21.85 7.54
N ARG A 373 17.24 -21.02 7.90
CA ARG A 373 16.95 -20.60 9.27
C ARG A 373 15.45 -20.39 9.48
N ALA A 374 15.01 -20.17 10.72
CA ALA A 374 13.61 -19.83 10.98
C ALA A 374 13.27 -18.42 10.46
N ASN A 375 12.00 -18.21 10.10
CA ASN A 375 11.51 -16.90 9.65
C ASN A 375 11.55 -15.84 10.77
N CYS A 376 11.20 -16.26 11.98
CA CYS A 376 11.26 -15.46 13.19
C CYS A 376 11.72 -16.36 14.34
N ILE A 377 12.53 -15.79 15.24
CA ILE A 377 12.92 -16.43 16.49
C ILE A 377 12.44 -15.52 17.61
N THR A 378 11.75 -16.07 18.61
CA THR A 378 11.33 -15.30 19.78
C THR A 378 12.44 -15.22 20.83
N GLY A 379 12.46 -14.16 21.63
CA GLY A 379 13.38 -14.02 22.76
C GLY A 379 13.23 -15.17 23.74
N LYS A 380 11.99 -15.65 23.94
CA LYS A 380 11.70 -16.83 24.76
C LYS A 380 12.32 -18.12 24.19
N GLU A 381 12.22 -18.36 22.88
CA GLU A 381 12.84 -19.54 22.26
C GLU A 381 14.37 -19.50 22.40
N LEU A 382 14.99 -18.32 22.28
CA LEU A 382 16.43 -18.14 22.52
C LEU A 382 16.83 -18.47 23.96
N GLU A 383 16.03 -18.04 24.94
CA GLU A 383 16.27 -18.33 26.35
C GLU A 383 16.10 -19.82 26.68
N ASP A 384 15.01 -20.44 26.20
CA ASP A 384 14.65 -21.81 26.55
C ASP A 384 15.53 -22.86 25.84
N LEU A 385 15.84 -22.65 24.56
CA LEU A 385 16.52 -23.63 23.71
C LEU A 385 18.02 -23.34 23.57
N GLY A 386 18.42 -22.08 23.58
CA GLY A 386 19.75 -21.65 23.18
C GLY A 386 20.00 -21.80 21.67
N LYS A 387 21.08 -21.16 21.19
CA LYS A 387 21.37 -21.02 19.75
C LYS A 387 21.58 -22.36 19.03
N GLU A 388 22.25 -23.33 19.66
CA GLU A 388 22.54 -24.66 19.07
C GLU A 388 21.27 -25.48 18.81
N LYS A 389 20.32 -25.49 19.75
CA LYS A 389 19.05 -26.19 19.55
C LYS A 389 18.15 -25.45 18.58
N ILE A 390 18.16 -24.11 18.57
CA ILE A 390 17.45 -23.36 17.53
C ILE A 390 17.95 -23.77 16.14
N ALA A 391 19.27 -23.82 15.94
CA ALA A 391 19.86 -24.23 14.67
C ALA A 391 19.43 -25.64 14.23
N SER A 392 19.27 -26.59 15.17
CA SER A 392 19.03 -27.99 14.84
C SER A 392 17.56 -28.45 14.93
N GLU A 393 16.75 -27.82 15.77
CA GLU A 393 15.40 -28.26 16.13
C GLU A 393 14.30 -27.34 15.59
N LEU A 394 14.57 -26.05 15.37
CA LEU A 394 13.54 -25.11 14.88
C LEU A 394 13.29 -25.31 13.39
N ALA A 395 12.02 -25.18 12.98
CA ALA A 395 11.63 -25.32 11.58
C ALA A 395 12.28 -24.23 10.73
N VAL A 396 12.91 -24.64 9.63
CA VAL A 396 13.48 -23.70 8.65
C VAL A 396 12.40 -23.07 7.79
N SER A 397 12.67 -21.86 7.30
CA SER A 397 11.86 -21.14 6.34
C SER A 397 12.15 -21.63 4.94
N MET A 398 11.14 -22.22 4.28
CA MET A 398 11.16 -22.44 2.82
C MET A 398 10.61 -21.22 2.07
N ASN A 399 10.60 -20.04 2.69
CA ASN A 399 10.12 -18.82 2.07
C ASN A 399 11.30 -17.91 1.70
N PRO A 400 11.52 -17.66 0.38
CA PRO A 400 12.64 -16.84 -0.07
C PRO A 400 12.63 -15.41 0.48
N HIS A 401 11.46 -14.89 0.89
CA HIS A 401 11.34 -13.58 1.55
C HIS A 401 12.31 -13.41 2.73
N PHE A 402 12.42 -14.45 3.57
CA PHE A 402 13.27 -14.41 4.76
C PHE A 402 14.71 -14.86 4.44
N GLU A 403 14.84 -15.91 3.63
CA GLU A 403 16.14 -16.54 3.39
C GLU A 403 17.04 -15.73 2.46
N SER A 404 16.49 -15.11 1.41
CA SER A 404 17.33 -14.47 0.40
C SER A 404 18.11 -13.29 0.96
N ILE A 405 17.48 -12.49 1.81
CA ILE A 405 18.14 -11.36 2.46
C ILE A 405 19.11 -11.82 3.55
N ALA A 406 18.82 -12.93 4.26
CA ALA A 406 19.76 -13.52 5.19
C ALA A 406 21.02 -14.03 4.49
N HIS A 407 20.88 -14.64 3.30
CA HIS A 407 22.01 -15.04 2.47
C HIS A 407 22.81 -13.82 2.01
N THR A 408 22.14 -12.73 1.62
CA THR A 408 22.80 -11.47 1.31
C THR A 408 23.55 -10.87 2.50
N ALA A 409 23.00 -10.93 3.71
CA ALA A 409 23.68 -10.50 4.93
C ALA A 409 24.96 -11.32 5.20
N PHE A 410 24.93 -12.63 4.95
CA PHE A 410 26.13 -13.47 5.00
C PHE A 410 27.16 -13.10 3.92
N ILE A 411 26.73 -12.77 2.70
CA ILE A 411 27.65 -12.26 1.67
C ILE A 411 28.34 -10.98 2.14
N GLN A 412 27.60 -10.05 2.74
CA GLN A 412 28.19 -8.82 3.30
C GLN A 412 29.20 -9.12 4.42
N ALA A 413 28.88 -10.06 5.32
CA ALA A 413 29.79 -10.50 6.37
C ALA A 413 31.05 -11.19 5.81
N TYR A 414 30.92 -11.99 4.76
CA TYR A 414 32.04 -12.55 4.01
C TYR A 414 32.92 -11.45 3.41
N LEU A 415 32.34 -10.47 2.72
CA LEU A 415 33.07 -9.37 2.10
C LEU A 415 33.83 -8.50 3.12
N VAL A 416 33.31 -8.38 4.35
CA VAL A 416 33.97 -7.65 5.44
C VAL A 416 35.06 -8.46 6.14
N THR A 417 34.93 -9.78 6.24
CA THR A 417 35.78 -10.60 7.12
C THR A 417 36.69 -11.59 6.39
N GLY A 418 36.35 -11.97 5.15
CA GLY A 418 36.96 -13.09 4.43
C GLY A 418 36.66 -14.47 5.02
N LYS A 419 35.78 -14.58 6.03
CA LYS A 419 35.44 -15.87 6.66
C LYS A 419 34.52 -16.68 5.76
N GLN A 420 35.03 -17.81 5.27
CA GLN A 420 34.35 -18.67 4.30
C GLN A 420 33.02 -19.25 4.82
N GLU A 421 32.87 -19.40 6.14
CA GLU A 421 31.69 -19.96 6.81
C GLU A 421 30.38 -19.25 6.41
N TYR A 422 30.44 -17.92 6.26
CA TYR A 422 29.28 -17.12 5.84
C TYR A 422 28.90 -17.39 4.39
N LEU A 423 29.89 -17.40 3.49
CA LEU A 423 29.66 -17.66 2.07
C LEU A 423 29.16 -19.10 1.85
N ASP A 424 29.75 -20.07 2.56
CA ASP A 424 29.33 -21.47 2.49
C ASP A 424 27.88 -21.66 2.95
N ALA A 425 27.47 -20.98 4.02
CA ALA A 425 26.09 -21.00 4.50
C ALA A 425 25.11 -20.45 3.45
N ALA A 426 25.44 -19.30 2.84
CA ALA A 426 24.62 -18.68 1.80
C ALA A 426 24.50 -19.55 0.54
N VAL A 427 25.63 -20.07 0.02
CA VAL A 427 25.64 -20.98 -1.16
C VAL A 427 24.81 -22.22 -0.87
N LYS A 428 25.00 -22.83 0.31
CA LYS A 428 24.30 -24.06 0.68
C LYS A 428 22.79 -23.85 0.78
N GLY A 429 22.36 -22.80 1.46
CA GLY A 429 20.93 -22.46 1.59
C GLY A 429 20.29 -22.15 0.26
N SER A 430 20.95 -21.36 -0.59
CA SER A 430 20.46 -21.02 -1.93
C SER A 430 20.32 -22.27 -2.82
N ILE A 431 21.32 -23.16 -2.83
CA ILE A 431 21.23 -24.45 -3.54
C ILE A 431 20.09 -25.29 -2.98
N TYR A 432 19.94 -25.37 -1.65
CA TYR A 432 18.88 -26.14 -1.03
C TYR A 432 17.48 -25.67 -1.48
N MET A 433 17.21 -24.37 -1.46
CA MET A 433 15.94 -23.82 -1.95
C MET A 433 15.73 -24.06 -3.45
N LEU A 434 16.78 -23.98 -4.27
CA LEU A 434 16.70 -24.23 -5.71
C LEU A 434 16.49 -25.71 -6.04
N GLU A 435 16.99 -26.64 -5.23
CA GLU A 435 16.75 -28.07 -5.39
C GLU A 435 15.33 -28.48 -4.93
N HIS A 436 14.65 -27.65 -4.14
CA HIS A 436 13.31 -27.89 -3.58
C HIS A 436 12.33 -26.77 -3.96
N MET A 437 12.38 -26.30 -5.21
CA MET A 437 11.55 -25.18 -5.67
C MET A 437 10.03 -25.41 -5.54
N ASP A 438 9.59 -26.67 -5.56
CA ASP A 438 8.19 -27.09 -5.37
C ASP A 438 7.75 -27.07 -3.90
N GLU A 439 8.69 -27.04 -2.96
CA GLU A 439 8.45 -26.92 -1.52
C GLU A 439 8.48 -25.47 -1.02
N LEU A 440 8.82 -24.52 -1.90
CA LEU A 440 8.86 -23.10 -1.54
C LEU A 440 7.50 -22.61 -1.07
N LYS A 441 7.52 -21.84 0.01
CA LYS A 441 6.36 -21.16 0.57
C LYS A 441 6.43 -19.69 0.23
N PHE A 442 5.26 -19.09 0.01
CA PHE A 442 5.15 -17.68 -0.31
C PHE A 442 4.26 -17.00 0.71
N MET A 443 4.61 -15.77 1.10
CA MET A 443 3.82 -15.00 2.06
C MET A 443 2.64 -14.30 1.37
N TYR A 444 2.88 -13.77 0.16
CA TYR A 444 1.92 -12.94 -0.58
C TYR A 444 1.67 -13.48 -1.99
N SER A 445 2.74 -13.81 -2.70
CA SER A 445 2.70 -14.30 -4.07
C SER A 445 4.00 -15.01 -4.41
N ARG A 446 3.97 -15.85 -5.44
CA ARG A 446 5.19 -16.43 -5.98
C ARG A 446 6.10 -15.38 -6.63
N THR A 447 5.51 -14.37 -7.28
CA THR A 447 6.26 -13.26 -7.89
C THR A 447 7.06 -12.48 -6.85
N SER A 448 6.47 -12.12 -5.70
CA SER A 448 7.18 -11.43 -4.62
C SER A 448 8.32 -12.26 -4.03
N GLY A 449 8.06 -13.52 -3.69
CA GLY A 449 9.10 -14.40 -3.13
C GLY A 449 10.25 -14.61 -4.12
N LEU A 450 9.95 -14.92 -5.38
CA LEU A 450 10.98 -15.18 -6.38
C LEU A 450 11.73 -13.91 -6.82
N ALA A 451 11.07 -12.76 -6.86
CA ALA A 451 11.73 -11.47 -7.09
C ALA A 451 12.79 -11.20 -6.02
N ARG A 452 12.48 -11.49 -4.75
CA ARG A 452 13.43 -11.38 -3.64
C ARG A 452 14.53 -12.42 -3.67
N PHE A 453 14.21 -13.63 -4.12
CA PHE A 453 15.20 -14.71 -4.18
C PHE A 453 16.37 -14.36 -5.11
N LEU A 454 16.13 -13.58 -6.15
CA LEU A 454 17.17 -13.20 -7.11
C LEU A 454 18.34 -12.41 -6.52
N LEU A 455 18.15 -11.63 -5.44
CA LEU A 455 19.16 -10.72 -4.89
C LEU A 455 20.53 -11.39 -4.64
N PRO A 456 20.63 -12.47 -3.84
CA PRO A 456 21.92 -13.11 -3.60
C PRO A 456 22.44 -13.94 -4.79
N LEU A 457 21.57 -14.41 -5.69
CA LEU A 457 21.94 -15.45 -6.66
C LEU A 457 22.98 -14.98 -7.68
N GLY A 458 22.97 -13.71 -8.08
CA GLY A 458 23.97 -13.16 -8.99
C GLY A 458 25.39 -13.30 -8.45
N PHE A 459 25.59 -12.88 -7.19
CA PHE A 459 26.88 -13.02 -6.51
C PHE A 459 27.22 -14.49 -6.27
N LEU A 460 26.27 -15.27 -5.73
CA LEU A 460 26.52 -16.67 -5.37
C LEU A 460 26.78 -17.58 -6.56
N ALA A 461 26.28 -17.26 -7.76
CA ALA A 461 26.54 -18.03 -8.97
C ALA A 461 28.04 -18.14 -9.28
N ALA A 462 28.83 -17.10 -8.98
CA ALA A 462 30.29 -17.13 -9.16
C ALA A 462 31.00 -18.07 -8.16
N HIS A 463 30.31 -18.49 -7.10
CA HIS A 463 30.82 -19.36 -6.04
C HIS A 463 30.21 -20.77 -6.06
N ASP A 464 29.28 -21.04 -6.96
CA ASP A 464 28.70 -22.37 -7.17
C ASP A 464 29.36 -23.10 -8.35
N GLY A 465 30.33 -23.97 -8.02
CA GLY A 465 31.00 -24.80 -9.02
C GLY A 465 30.11 -25.84 -9.71
N SER A 466 28.86 -26.05 -9.25
CA SER A 466 27.92 -26.99 -9.86
C SER A 466 26.99 -26.38 -10.92
N GLY A 467 26.90 -25.04 -11.00
CA GLY A 467 26.06 -24.33 -11.96
C GLY A 467 24.55 -24.36 -11.65
N ARG A 468 24.16 -24.89 -10.49
CA ARG A 468 22.76 -24.96 -10.04
C ARG A 468 22.17 -23.57 -9.78
N ILE A 469 22.95 -22.69 -9.16
CA ILE A 469 22.53 -21.31 -8.88
C ILE A 469 22.26 -20.57 -10.19
N GLN A 470 23.14 -20.72 -11.19
CA GLN A 470 22.96 -20.10 -12.50
C GLN A 470 21.68 -20.62 -13.19
N ALA A 471 21.44 -21.93 -13.17
CA ALA A 471 20.24 -22.51 -13.77
C ALA A 471 18.95 -22.06 -13.05
N GLY A 472 18.97 -22.05 -11.72
CA GLY A 472 17.85 -21.59 -10.89
C GLY A 472 17.52 -20.12 -11.10
N MET A 473 18.55 -19.27 -11.14
CA MET A 473 18.43 -17.85 -11.47
C MET A 473 17.73 -17.65 -12.82
N GLN A 474 18.16 -18.35 -13.88
CA GLN A 474 17.52 -18.27 -15.21
C GLN A 474 16.06 -18.73 -15.19
N GLN A 475 15.75 -19.82 -14.46
CA GLN A 475 14.38 -20.31 -14.32
C GLN A 475 13.47 -19.30 -13.62
N ILE A 476 13.96 -18.69 -12.53
CA ILE A 476 13.23 -17.67 -11.78
C ILE A 476 12.98 -16.44 -12.65
N THR A 477 14.00 -15.95 -13.35
CA THR A 477 13.87 -14.79 -14.24
C THR A 477 12.88 -15.05 -15.36
N ALA A 478 12.89 -16.24 -15.97
CA ALA A 478 11.91 -16.60 -16.98
C ALA A 478 10.46 -16.57 -16.44
N TYR A 479 10.25 -17.03 -15.20
CA TYR A 479 8.94 -16.93 -14.54
C TYR A 479 8.52 -15.47 -14.32
N LEU A 480 9.40 -14.62 -13.79
CA LEU A 480 9.07 -13.21 -13.56
C LEU A 480 8.78 -12.48 -14.87
N LEU A 481 9.59 -12.68 -15.91
CA LEU A 481 9.36 -12.09 -17.23
C LEU A 481 8.06 -12.55 -17.88
N SER A 482 7.59 -13.77 -17.58
CA SER A 482 6.27 -14.24 -18.06
C SER A 482 5.08 -13.51 -17.43
N ASN A 483 5.31 -12.82 -16.31
CA ASN A 483 4.33 -11.97 -15.61
C ASN A 483 4.62 -10.46 -15.81
N GLN A 484 5.54 -10.10 -16.72
CA GLN A 484 5.83 -8.71 -17.02
C GLN A 484 4.75 -8.11 -17.91
N HIS A 485 4.14 -7.02 -17.43
CA HIS A 485 3.17 -6.24 -18.17
C HIS A 485 3.85 -5.34 -19.21
N GLU A 486 3.11 -4.86 -20.21
CA GLU A 486 3.64 -3.96 -21.26
C GLU A 486 4.21 -2.64 -20.73
N THR A 487 3.84 -2.26 -19.51
CA THR A 487 4.38 -1.08 -18.81
C THR A 487 5.77 -1.31 -18.23
N GLY A 488 6.25 -2.56 -18.18
CA GLY A 488 7.53 -2.97 -17.59
C GLY A 488 7.43 -3.53 -16.17
N GLY A 489 6.31 -3.28 -15.47
CA GLY A 489 6.07 -3.81 -14.12
C GLY A 489 5.71 -5.30 -14.12
N ILE A 490 6.02 -5.98 -13.02
CA ILE A 490 5.65 -7.38 -12.77
C ILE A 490 4.30 -7.41 -12.05
N GLU A 491 3.34 -8.09 -12.68
CA GLU A 491 2.04 -8.40 -12.07
C GLU A 491 2.20 -9.49 -11.01
N GLU A 492 1.44 -9.36 -9.92
CA GLU A 492 1.39 -10.36 -8.86
C GLU A 492 0.71 -11.65 -9.34
N ALA A 493 1.34 -12.79 -9.08
CA ALA A 493 0.83 -14.08 -9.51
C ALA A 493 1.15 -15.23 -8.54
N ASP A 494 0.30 -16.25 -8.65
CA ASP A 494 0.28 -17.49 -7.86
C ASP A 494 0.13 -17.19 -6.35
N ASN A 495 -1.04 -16.67 -5.97
CA ASN A 495 -1.38 -16.41 -4.57
C ASN A 495 -1.44 -17.75 -3.81
N PRO A 496 -0.62 -17.96 -2.77
CA PRO A 496 -0.56 -19.22 -2.05
C PRO A 496 -1.82 -19.52 -1.23
N ASP A 497 -2.56 -18.49 -0.82
CA ASP A 497 -3.77 -18.65 -0.02
C ASP A 497 -4.74 -17.46 -0.19
N PRO A 498 -5.61 -17.53 -1.22
CA PRO A 498 -6.60 -16.50 -1.52
C PRO A 498 -7.68 -16.28 -0.43
N ASP A 499 -7.81 -17.18 0.54
CA ASP A 499 -8.86 -17.11 1.57
C ASP A 499 -8.42 -16.34 2.83
N ARG A 500 -7.15 -15.92 2.92
CA ARG A 500 -6.58 -15.10 4.01
C ARG A 500 -7.08 -13.65 4.06
N PHE A 501 -7.91 -13.23 3.10
CA PHE A 501 -8.49 -11.89 3.05
C PHE A 501 -9.04 -11.46 4.42
N GLY A 502 -8.51 -10.36 4.97
CA GLY A 502 -8.98 -9.73 6.20
C GLY A 502 -8.64 -10.48 7.49
N GLN A 503 -7.79 -11.51 7.45
CA GLN A 503 -7.44 -12.32 8.62
C GLN A 503 -6.08 -11.95 9.21
N GLU A 504 -5.13 -11.55 8.37
CA GLU A 504 -3.74 -11.25 8.71
C GLU A 504 -3.04 -10.54 7.53
N ASP A 505 -1.71 -10.44 7.57
CA ASP A 505 -0.90 -9.91 6.48
C ASP A 505 -1.11 -10.72 5.18
N ALA A 506 -1.49 -10.02 4.11
CA ALA A 506 -1.97 -10.65 2.88
C ALA A 506 -1.48 -9.91 1.62
N GLY A 507 -1.61 -10.57 0.47
CA GLY A 507 -1.38 -9.93 -0.82
C GLY A 507 -2.44 -8.86 -1.11
N VAL A 508 -2.11 -7.93 -2.00
CA VAL A 508 -3.04 -6.89 -2.51
C VAL A 508 -3.81 -7.36 -3.76
N TYR A 509 -3.93 -8.66 -3.95
CA TYR A 509 -4.67 -9.32 -5.03
C TYR A 509 -5.14 -10.69 -4.55
N ILE A 510 -6.15 -11.26 -5.21
CA ILE A 510 -6.69 -12.58 -4.84
C ILE A 510 -6.37 -13.61 -5.93
N HIS A 511 -6.61 -13.29 -7.20
CA HIS A 511 -6.46 -14.22 -8.32
C HIS A 511 -5.53 -13.69 -9.41
N ASN A 512 -4.86 -14.59 -10.12
CA ASN A 512 -4.03 -14.26 -11.27
C ASN A 512 -4.85 -13.54 -12.35
N GLY A 513 -4.24 -12.57 -13.03
CA GLY A 513 -4.91 -11.79 -14.07
C GLY A 513 -5.76 -10.63 -13.55
N GLU A 514 -5.66 -10.33 -12.24
CA GLU A 514 -6.24 -9.10 -11.67
C GLU A 514 -5.44 -7.85 -12.07
N GLY A 515 -4.27 -7.96 -12.70
CA GLY A 515 -3.52 -6.79 -13.15
C GLY A 515 -2.96 -5.94 -12.02
N ILE A 516 -2.66 -6.52 -10.85
CA ILE A 516 -2.13 -5.80 -9.70
C ILE A 516 -0.61 -5.96 -9.64
N ALA A 517 0.12 -4.84 -9.58
CA ALA A 517 1.54 -4.83 -9.27
C ALA A 517 1.75 -4.41 -7.80
N ASP A 518 2.60 -5.12 -7.06
CA ASP A 518 2.98 -4.78 -5.69
C ASP A 518 4.35 -4.07 -5.65
N GLN A 519 4.41 -2.90 -5.04
CA GLN A 519 5.58 -2.02 -4.87
C GLN A 519 6.15 -2.07 -3.45
N LEU A 520 5.56 -2.86 -2.56
CA LEU A 520 6.09 -3.15 -1.24
C LEU A 520 6.95 -4.42 -1.24
N TYR A 521 6.51 -5.47 -1.93
CA TYR A 521 7.17 -6.78 -1.86
C TYR A 521 7.83 -7.27 -3.16
N THR A 522 7.50 -6.70 -4.32
CA THR A 522 7.93 -7.22 -5.64
C THR A 522 8.75 -6.21 -6.45
N ASN A 523 8.11 -5.19 -7.02
CA ASN A 523 8.70 -4.38 -8.09
C ASN A 523 9.83 -3.47 -7.61
N ASN A 524 9.68 -2.89 -6.41
CA ASN A 524 10.68 -2.08 -5.73
C ASN A 524 12.00 -2.83 -5.50
N PHE A 525 11.94 -4.03 -4.93
CA PHE A 525 13.14 -4.84 -4.70
C PHE A 525 13.70 -5.39 -6.01
N LEU A 526 12.83 -5.82 -6.92
CA LEU A 526 13.28 -6.34 -8.20
C LEU A 526 14.07 -5.31 -9.01
N LEU A 527 13.77 -4.01 -8.86
CA LEU A 527 14.58 -2.94 -9.47
C LEU A 527 16.04 -3.06 -9.03
N MET A 528 16.30 -3.08 -7.72
CA MET A 528 17.66 -3.26 -7.20
C MET A 528 18.24 -4.63 -7.60
N ASN A 529 17.45 -5.70 -7.47
CA ASN A 529 17.94 -7.05 -7.74
C ASN A 529 18.31 -7.24 -9.22
N ALA A 530 17.56 -6.66 -10.16
CA ALA A 530 17.88 -6.69 -11.58
C ALA A 530 19.18 -5.95 -11.89
N TRP A 531 19.44 -4.83 -11.19
CA TRP A 531 20.71 -4.12 -11.27
C TRP A 531 21.88 -4.97 -10.76
N GLU A 532 21.74 -5.60 -9.60
CA GLU A 532 22.78 -6.46 -9.03
C GLU A 532 23.06 -7.69 -9.90
N LEU A 533 22.01 -8.29 -10.49
CA LEU A 533 22.15 -9.38 -11.45
C LEU A 533 22.90 -8.95 -12.70
N TRP A 534 22.59 -7.76 -13.24
CA TRP A 534 23.33 -7.19 -14.37
C TRP A 534 24.80 -6.99 -14.01
N LYS A 535 25.11 -6.40 -12.85
CA LYS A 535 26.49 -6.18 -12.40
C LYS A 535 27.26 -7.50 -12.26
N ALA A 536 26.64 -8.52 -11.68
CA ALA A 536 27.26 -9.82 -11.47
C ALA A 536 27.49 -10.63 -12.76
N THR A 537 26.59 -10.52 -13.76
CA THR A 537 26.57 -11.43 -14.92
C THR A 537 26.95 -10.77 -16.24
N GLN A 538 26.75 -9.46 -16.38
CA GLN A 538 26.82 -8.74 -17.65
C GLN A 538 25.90 -9.34 -18.73
N ASP A 539 24.77 -9.95 -18.35
CA ASP A 539 23.72 -10.43 -19.26
C ASP A 539 22.65 -9.35 -19.51
N GLU A 540 22.53 -8.94 -20.77
CA GLU A 540 21.63 -7.87 -21.22
C GLU A 540 20.15 -8.11 -20.86
N THR A 541 19.75 -9.35 -20.57
CA THR A 541 18.41 -9.67 -20.05
C THR A 541 18.11 -8.93 -18.75
N TYR A 542 19.06 -8.89 -17.82
CA TYR A 542 18.89 -8.23 -16.52
C TYR A 542 18.97 -6.72 -16.63
N ARG A 543 19.83 -6.22 -17.53
CA ARG A 543 19.86 -4.79 -17.85
C ARG A 543 18.53 -4.32 -18.41
N LYS A 544 17.95 -5.07 -19.35
CA LYS A 544 16.63 -4.74 -19.91
C LYS A 544 15.54 -4.79 -18.84
N LEU A 545 15.55 -5.81 -17.96
CA LEU A 545 14.61 -5.89 -16.84
C LEU A 545 14.72 -4.66 -15.92
N TYR A 546 15.94 -4.23 -15.59
CA TYR A 546 16.19 -3.01 -14.83
C TYR A 546 15.63 -1.77 -15.53
N GLU A 547 15.93 -1.58 -16.82
CA GLU A 547 15.48 -0.42 -17.60
C GLU A 547 13.94 -0.37 -17.70
N ASP A 548 13.28 -1.51 -17.91
CA ASP A 548 11.83 -1.61 -17.96
C ASP A 548 11.18 -1.29 -16.59
N LEU A 549 11.72 -1.83 -15.50
CA LEU A 549 11.26 -1.54 -14.13
C LEU A 549 11.50 -0.07 -13.75
N ALA A 550 12.65 0.49 -14.12
CA ALA A 550 13.00 1.88 -13.86
C ALA A 550 12.02 2.83 -14.57
N SER A 551 11.68 2.53 -15.83
CA SER A 551 10.67 3.24 -16.60
C SER A 551 9.29 3.11 -15.96
N PHE A 552 8.88 1.90 -15.58
CA PHE A 552 7.61 1.64 -14.90
C PHE A 552 7.49 2.44 -13.59
N LEU A 553 8.44 2.27 -12.67
CA LEU A 553 8.41 2.89 -11.34
C LEU A 553 8.44 4.42 -11.44
N SER A 554 9.21 4.98 -12.37
CA SER A 554 9.25 6.43 -12.60
C SER A 554 7.93 6.97 -13.15
N ALA A 555 7.23 6.20 -13.99
CA ALA A 555 5.95 6.60 -14.57
C ALA A 555 4.80 6.62 -13.55
N ILE A 556 4.86 5.77 -12.51
CA ILE A 556 3.78 5.59 -11.53
C ILE A 556 3.98 6.40 -10.23
N GLN A 557 5.06 7.17 -10.11
CA GLN A 557 5.30 8.02 -8.94
C GLN A 557 4.18 9.07 -8.79
N ILE A 558 3.71 9.30 -7.57
CA ILE A 558 2.55 10.16 -7.31
C ILE A 558 2.91 11.64 -7.47
N SER A 559 2.04 12.39 -8.13
CA SER A 559 1.95 13.86 -8.05
C SER A 559 0.67 14.25 -7.33
N SER A 560 0.79 15.13 -6.33
CA SER A 560 -0.33 15.49 -5.46
C SER A 560 -0.15 16.89 -4.88
N LYS A 561 -1.27 17.56 -4.57
CA LYS A 561 -1.24 18.80 -3.75
C LYS A 561 -1.06 18.51 -2.27
N ASP A 562 -1.29 17.27 -1.86
CA ASP A 562 -1.10 16.79 -0.49
C ASP A 562 0.32 16.22 -0.36
N ALA A 563 1.14 16.90 0.43
CA ALA A 563 2.56 16.56 0.61
C ALA A 563 2.77 15.15 1.18
N ARG A 564 1.78 14.57 1.86
CA ARG A 564 1.84 13.18 2.34
C ARG A 564 2.01 12.19 1.19
N PHE A 565 1.55 12.52 -0.02
CA PHE A 565 1.61 11.64 -1.18
C PHE A 565 2.56 12.14 -2.28
N ASP A 566 2.79 13.46 -2.39
CA ASP A 566 3.54 14.06 -3.50
C ASP A 566 5.00 13.59 -3.56
N GLY A 567 5.34 12.82 -4.59
CA GLY A 567 6.68 12.29 -4.86
C GLY A 567 6.95 10.88 -4.35
N GLY A 568 6.01 10.22 -3.67
CA GLY A 568 6.17 8.83 -3.22
C GLY A 568 5.45 7.80 -4.08
N TRP A 569 5.52 6.55 -3.63
CA TRP A 569 4.81 5.38 -4.18
C TRP A 569 3.94 4.72 -3.10
N MET A 570 2.76 4.26 -3.50
CA MET A 570 1.90 3.38 -2.69
C MET A 570 2.14 1.91 -3.06
N ARG A 571 1.67 0.99 -2.20
CA ARG A 571 1.86 -0.46 -2.36
C ARG A 571 1.28 -1.04 -3.64
N ALA A 572 0.02 -0.76 -3.98
CA ALA A 572 -0.69 -1.50 -5.03
C ALA A 572 -1.09 -0.61 -6.20
N LEU A 573 -0.64 -0.97 -7.39
CA LEU A 573 -1.05 -0.34 -8.65
C LEU A 573 -1.86 -1.32 -9.51
N ASP A 574 -3.02 -0.86 -9.97
CA ASP A 574 -3.76 -1.53 -11.04
C ASP A 574 -3.15 -1.14 -12.40
N LEU A 575 -2.52 -2.11 -13.06
CA LEU A 575 -1.83 -1.97 -14.35
C LEU A 575 -2.80 -1.70 -15.51
N THR A 576 -4.06 -2.10 -15.38
CA THR A 576 -5.09 -1.87 -16.41
C THR A 576 -5.66 -0.46 -16.30
N ARG A 577 -5.96 -0.01 -15.08
CA ARG A 577 -6.49 1.34 -14.82
C ARG A 577 -5.41 2.41 -14.83
N MET A 578 -4.16 2.02 -14.58
CA MET A 578 -3.03 2.92 -14.30
C MET A 578 -3.39 3.91 -13.19
N GLU A 579 -3.80 3.35 -12.06
CA GLU A 579 -4.19 4.05 -10.83
C GLU A 579 -3.81 3.19 -9.62
N TYR A 580 -3.48 3.83 -8.49
CA TYR A 580 -3.27 3.10 -7.23
C TYR A 580 -4.59 2.53 -6.73
N PHE A 581 -4.71 1.22 -6.82
CA PHE A 581 -5.88 0.42 -6.45
C PHE A 581 -5.44 -1.04 -6.31
N GLY A 582 -6.05 -1.76 -5.38
CA GLY A 582 -5.75 -3.16 -5.14
C GLY A 582 -6.67 -3.72 -4.06
N ASN A 583 -6.47 -4.98 -3.71
CA ASN A 583 -7.26 -5.64 -2.69
C ASN A 583 -6.90 -5.14 -1.29
N ASN A 584 -7.92 -4.74 -0.52
CA ASN A 584 -7.78 -4.19 0.83
C ASN A 584 -7.86 -5.22 1.97
N GLY A 585 -7.55 -6.49 1.68
CA GLY A 585 -7.60 -7.59 2.66
C GLY A 585 -6.46 -7.62 3.67
N ASP A 586 -5.40 -6.84 3.48
CA ASP A 586 -4.26 -6.77 4.40
C ASP A 586 -4.55 -5.90 5.62
N THR A 587 -4.19 -6.39 6.82
CA THR A 587 -4.53 -5.76 8.10
C THR A 587 -3.62 -4.60 8.52
N GLY A 588 -2.46 -4.40 7.88
CA GLY A 588 -1.49 -3.35 8.24
C GLY A 588 -1.01 -2.53 7.03
N TRP A 589 -0.49 -3.22 6.01
CA TRP A 589 0.14 -2.62 4.83
C TRP A 589 -0.77 -2.70 3.61
N GLY A 590 -2.03 -2.28 3.72
CA GLY A 590 -2.99 -2.31 2.62
C GLY A 590 -2.54 -1.61 1.31
N PRO A 591 -3.36 -1.66 0.25
CA PRO A 591 -2.99 -1.25 -1.11
C PRO A 591 -2.53 0.22 -1.23
N TYR A 592 -2.89 1.06 -0.27
CA TYR A 592 -2.57 2.49 -0.25
C TYR A 592 -1.48 2.87 0.73
N CYS A 593 -0.82 1.88 1.35
CA CYS A 593 0.30 2.11 2.24
C CYS A 593 1.47 2.74 1.48
N MET A 594 2.12 3.75 2.06
CA MET A 594 3.39 4.29 1.57
C MET A 594 4.46 4.09 2.63
N GLU A 595 5.17 2.97 2.56
CA GLU A 595 6.28 2.66 3.45
C GLU A 595 7.48 3.58 3.19
N GLY A 596 7.97 4.25 4.23
CA GLY A 596 9.18 5.06 4.17
C GLY A 596 10.37 4.19 3.78
N GLY A 597 10.56 3.05 4.45
CA GLY A 597 11.60 2.08 4.18
C GLY A 597 11.33 1.22 2.93
N TRP A 598 10.72 0.04 3.14
CA TRP A 598 10.58 -1.03 2.15
C TRP A 598 10.12 -0.54 0.77
N THR A 599 9.15 0.38 0.65
CA THR A 599 8.68 0.90 -0.65
C THR A 599 9.54 2.06 -1.14
N ASN A 600 9.50 3.20 -0.46
CA ASN A 600 9.99 4.47 -1.01
C ASN A 600 11.53 4.55 -0.98
N ALA A 601 12.17 4.19 0.14
CA ALA A 601 13.63 4.21 0.25
C ALA A 601 14.27 3.17 -0.68
N MET A 602 13.74 1.95 -0.74
CA MET A 602 14.34 0.89 -1.58
C MET A 602 14.13 1.12 -3.07
N THR A 603 12.97 1.62 -3.49
CA THR A 603 12.77 2.04 -4.89
C THR A 603 13.81 3.10 -5.28
N THR A 604 14.01 4.10 -4.42
CA THR A 604 14.98 5.17 -4.65
C THR A 604 16.43 4.66 -4.63
N ALA A 605 16.76 3.75 -3.71
CA ALA A 605 18.07 3.10 -3.67
C ALA A 605 18.38 2.33 -4.96
N GLY A 606 17.40 1.60 -5.52
CA GLY A 606 17.55 0.91 -6.80
C GLY A 606 17.82 1.86 -7.98
N PHE A 607 17.19 3.03 -8.01
CA PHE A 607 17.52 4.07 -8.99
C PHE A 607 18.93 4.63 -8.78
N LEU A 608 19.30 4.91 -7.53
CA LEU A 608 20.59 5.51 -7.18
C LEU A 608 21.78 4.58 -7.49
N LEU A 609 21.65 3.28 -7.24
CA LEU A 609 22.67 2.29 -7.58
C LEU A 609 22.95 2.27 -9.08
N GLY A 610 21.91 2.24 -9.92
CA GLY A 610 22.06 2.34 -11.36
C GLY A 610 22.63 3.68 -11.83
N LYS A 611 22.24 4.79 -11.18
CA LYS A 611 22.79 6.13 -11.46
C LYS A 611 24.28 6.24 -11.14
N LEU A 612 24.72 5.62 -10.04
CA LEU A 612 26.10 5.62 -9.57
C LEU A 612 26.97 4.57 -10.27
N ASP A 613 26.36 3.67 -11.05
CA ASP A 613 26.99 2.46 -11.57
C ASP A 613 27.63 1.58 -10.46
N GLU A 614 26.97 1.49 -9.31
CA GLU A 614 27.49 0.84 -8.09
C GLU A 614 26.74 -0.45 -7.78
N SER A 615 27.45 -1.50 -7.35
CA SER A 615 26.86 -2.74 -6.83
C SER A 615 26.96 -2.76 -5.29
N ILE A 616 25.95 -3.31 -4.62
CA ILE A 616 26.00 -3.49 -3.16
C ILE A 616 27.03 -4.56 -2.74
N PHE A 617 27.57 -5.33 -3.68
CA PHE A 617 28.58 -6.36 -3.44
C PHE A 617 30.01 -5.90 -3.74
N ASP A 618 30.19 -4.70 -4.31
CA ASP A 618 31.50 -4.14 -4.67
C ASP A 618 32.14 -3.31 -3.54
#